data_AF-A0A652K388-F1
#
_entry.id   AF-A0A652K388-F1
#
_cell.length_a   1.000
_cell.length_b   1.000
_cell.length_c   1.000
_cell.angle_alpha   90.00
_cell.angle_beta   90.00
_cell.angle_gamma   90.00
#
_symmetry.space_group_name_H-M   'P 1'
#
loop_
_entity.id
_entity.type
_entity.pdbx_description
1 polymer ?
#
loop_
_entity_poly.entity_id
_entity_poly.type
_entity_poly.pdbx_seq_one_letter_code
_entity_poly.pdbx_strand_id
1 'polypeptide(L)'
;MATRVDFNFGDDGSQESVVISSDQLARVVRAALQDKVLLPEQAAPHDLWRDIAVVTRLLEGLEDWRERAIVAVDESGTVDRSALGIAASMGAAKLYDLLERHGRPRNQTRLTQVEVLESRVTGEDGEWDSARVVATMNSYGWEIDDKRARALLRALSEQEVLEKIPNRGGRAVYQVVSPRDWLYCLDPERDTIENGPSTPARVARLAREDSGPTEWWLGKPLKRMRDGDRLWIYFGGVEGKIAAMAHVKSSPRPAPIGSQKPYEFDAELDRKATTALSKSPVRLEEMDQRHPQACGEMRAADVKLAEARANL
;
A
#
# COMPACT_ATOMS: atom_id res chain seq x y z
N MET A 1 -21.12 -11.83 -45.85
CA MET A 1 -19.83 -12.32 -46.35
C MET A 1 -18.73 -11.69 -45.50
N ALA A 2 -17.67 -12.41 -45.18
CA ALA A 2 -16.54 -11.82 -44.45
C ALA A 2 -15.41 -11.52 -45.45
N THR A 3 -14.92 -10.29 -45.43
CA THR A 3 -13.85 -9.81 -46.31
C THR A 3 -12.52 -9.83 -45.56
N ARG A 4 -11.51 -10.46 -46.17
CA ARG A 4 -10.13 -10.47 -45.69
C ARG A 4 -9.40 -9.20 -46.13
N VAL A 5 -8.67 -8.58 -45.21
CA VAL A 5 -7.79 -7.44 -45.47
C VAL A 5 -6.38 -7.85 -45.05
N ASP A 6 -5.46 -7.88 -46.02
CA ASP A 6 -4.05 -8.16 -45.79
C ASP A 6 -3.26 -6.85 -45.69
N PHE A 7 -2.29 -6.80 -44.79
CA PHE A 7 -1.45 -5.63 -44.55
C PHE A 7 -0.08 -6.03 -44.01
N ASN A 8 0.90 -5.13 -44.14
CA ASN A 8 2.23 -5.34 -43.59
C ASN A 8 2.36 -4.49 -42.31
N PHE A 9 2.78 -5.11 -41.21
CA PHE A 9 3.00 -4.41 -39.94
C PHE A 9 4.48 -4.53 -39.57
N GLY A 10 5.22 -3.42 -39.61
CA GLY A 10 6.66 -3.40 -39.33
C GLY A 10 7.58 -3.52 -40.57
N ASP A 11 8.88 -3.34 -40.35
CA ASP A 11 9.91 -3.32 -41.40
C ASP A 11 10.44 -4.73 -41.78
N ASP A 12 9.94 -5.79 -41.13
CA ASP A 12 10.40 -7.17 -41.32
C ASP A 12 9.77 -7.89 -42.52
N GLY A 13 8.82 -7.23 -43.20
CA GLY A 13 8.14 -7.78 -44.37
C GLY A 13 7.09 -8.85 -44.02
N SER A 14 6.72 -8.98 -42.75
CA SER A 14 5.65 -9.88 -42.32
C SER A 14 4.28 -9.39 -42.82
N GLN A 15 3.50 -10.32 -43.38
CA GLN A 15 2.16 -10.05 -43.91
C GLN A 15 1.12 -10.60 -42.94
N GLU A 16 0.33 -9.71 -42.35
CA GLU A 16 -0.77 -10.04 -41.46
C GLU A 16 -2.12 -9.91 -42.16
N SER A 17 -3.16 -10.53 -41.60
CA SER A 17 -4.50 -10.49 -42.17
C SER A 17 -5.58 -10.40 -41.11
N VAL A 18 -6.57 -9.55 -41.35
CA VAL A 18 -7.78 -9.47 -40.52
C VAL A 18 -9.02 -9.84 -41.35
N VAL A 19 -9.92 -10.62 -40.75
CA VAL A 19 -11.19 -11.01 -41.38
C VAL A 19 -12.30 -10.14 -40.81
N ILE A 20 -12.96 -9.38 -41.68
CA ILE A 20 -13.96 -8.38 -41.30
C ILE A 20 -15.31 -8.75 -41.91
N SER A 21 -16.34 -8.91 -41.09
CA SER A 21 -17.68 -9.32 -41.53
C SER A 21 -18.46 -8.26 -42.32
N SER A 22 -17.93 -7.03 -42.42
CA SER A 22 -18.51 -5.90 -43.14
C SER A 22 -17.62 -5.47 -44.30
N ASP A 23 -18.15 -5.56 -45.52
CA ASP A 23 -17.43 -5.19 -46.75
C ASP A 23 -17.17 -3.68 -46.86
N GLN A 24 -17.97 -2.85 -46.20
CA GLN A 24 -17.76 -1.42 -46.13
C GLN A 24 -16.60 -1.10 -45.17
N LEU A 25 -16.59 -1.73 -44.00
CA LEU A 25 -15.50 -1.57 -43.02
C LEU A 25 -14.17 -2.07 -43.58
N ALA A 26 -14.18 -3.21 -44.29
CA ALA A 26 -12.99 -3.76 -44.94
C ALA A 26 -12.41 -2.81 -46.02
N ARG A 27 -13.28 -2.12 -46.78
CA ARG A 27 -12.86 -1.10 -47.75
C ARG A 27 -12.21 0.10 -47.08
N VAL A 28 -12.79 0.59 -45.98
CA VAL A 28 -12.25 1.73 -45.22
C VAL A 28 -10.89 1.40 -44.61
N VAL A 29 -10.76 0.24 -43.95
CA VAL A 29 -9.49 -0.21 -43.36
C VAL A 29 -8.39 -0.35 -44.44
N ARG A 30 -8.72 -0.97 -45.58
CA ARG A 30 -7.77 -1.10 -46.71
C ARG A 30 -7.35 0.26 -47.27
N ALA A 31 -8.27 1.20 -47.39
CA ALA A 31 -7.97 2.54 -47.88
C ALA A 31 -7.06 3.32 -46.92
N ALA A 32 -7.33 3.22 -45.61
CA ALA A 32 -6.49 3.82 -44.57
C ALA A 32 -5.05 3.27 -44.60
N LEU A 33 -4.89 1.95 -44.76
CA LEU A 33 -3.58 1.31 -44.88
C LEU A 33 -2.81 1.69 -46.16
N GLN A 34 -3.50 2.20 -47.18
CA GLN A 34 -2.91 2.64 -48.46
C GLN A 34 -2.79 4.16 -48.58
N ASP A 35 -3.08 4.90 -47.50
CA ASP A 35 -3.12 6.37 -47.47
C ASP A 35 -4.06 6.98 -48.54
N LYS A 36 -5.22 6.34 -48.76
CA LYS A 36 -6.23 6.79 -49.72
C LYS A 36 -7.51 7.20 -49.01
N VAL A 37 -8.04 8.35 -49.38
CA VAL A 37 -9.38 8.79 -48.96
C VAL A 37 -10.38 8.35 -50.03
N LEU A 38 -11.29 7.44 -49.66
CA LEU A 38 -12.38 7.01 -50.53
C LEU A 38 -13.60 7.91 -50.32
N LEU A 39 -13.84 8.83 -51.25
CA LEU A 39 -15.10 9.55 -51.34
C LEU A 39 -15.91 8.98 -52.50
N PRO A 40 -17.09 8.38 -52.28
CA PRO A 40 -17.95 7.99 -53.38
C PRO A 40 -18.45 9.25 -54.09
N GLU A 41 -18.30 9.33 -55.40
CA GLU A 41 -18.69 10.51 -56.21
C GLU A 41 -20.18 10.88 -56.10
N GLN A 42 -21.03 9.97 -55.57
CA GLN A 42 -22.48 10.11 -55.44
C GLN A 42 -22.99 9.83 -54.02
N ALA A 43 -22.15 9.95 -52.99
CA ALA A 43 -22.61 9.73 -51.61
C ALA A 43 -23.52 10.88 -51.15
N ALA A 44 -24.69 10.54 -50.59
CA ALA A 44 -25.52 11.53 -49.94
C ALA A 44 -24.84 12.03 -48.66
N PRO A 45 -24.97 13.32 -48.27
CA PRO A 45 -24.26 13.88 -47.11
C PRO A 45 -24.45 13.11 -45.80
N HIS A 46 -25.62 12.49 -45.60
CA HIS A 46 -25.92 11.71 -44.40
C HIS A 46 -25.14 10.39 -44.30
N ASP A 47 -24.83 9.76 -45.44
CA ASP A 47 -24.03 8.53 -45.48
C ASP A 47 -22.57 8.82 -45.13
N LEU A 48 -22.03 9.94 -45.60
CA LEU A 48 -20.68 10.40 -45.26
C LEU A 48 -20.54 10.68 -43.75
N TRP A 49 -21.54 11.30 -43.12
CA TRP A 49 -21.53 11.54 -41.67
C TRP A 49 -21.60 10.25 -40.86
N ARG A 50 -22.38 9.27 -41.33
CA ARG A 50 -22.48 7.96 -40.68
C ARG A 50 -21.14 7.22 -40.74
N ASP A 51 -20.46 7.28 -41.88
CA ASP A 51 -19.16 6.65 -42.07
C ASP A 51 -18.08 7.31 -41.22
N ILE A 52 -18.06 8.65 -41.14
CA ILE A 52 -17.20 9.39 -40.21
C ILE A 52 -17.47 8.94 -38.77
N ALA A 53 -18.74 8.88 -38.34
CA ALA A 53 -19.09 8.46 -36.99
C ALA A 53 -18.74 6.98 -36.67
N VAL A 54 -18.68 6.11 -37.69
CA VAL A 54 -18.23 4.72 -37.52
C VAL A 54 -16.71 4.66 -37.41
N VAL A 55 -15.98 5.41 -38.23
CA VAL A 55 -14.52 5.49 -38.18
C VAL A 55 -14.04 6.12 -36.89
N THR A 56 -14.68 7.20 -36.42
CA THR A 56 -14.38 7.82 -35.12
C THR A 56 -14.50 6.81 -33.98
N ARG A 57 -15.59 6.03 -33.94
CA ARG A 57 -15.76 4.97 -32.91
C ARG A 57 -14.72 3.87 -33.00
N LEU A 58 -14.27 3.52 -34.22
CA LEU A 58 -13.19 2.56 -34.40
C LEU A 58 -11.86 3.11 -33.86
N LEU A 59 -11.55 4.37 -34.16
CA LEU A 59 -10.35 5.04 -33.66
C LEU A 59 -10.35 5.11 -32.13
N GLU A 60 -11.47 5.52 -31.52
CA GLU A 60 -11.64 5.52 -30.05
C GLU A 60 -11.39 4.12 -29.47
N GLY A 61 -11.96 3.06 -30.06
CA GLY A 61 -11.75 1.69 -29.60
C GLY A 61 -10.29 1.19 -29.73
N LEU A 62 -9.58 1.63 -30.78
CA LEU A 62 -8.17 1.31 -30.98
C LEU A 62 -7.26 2.09 -30.02
N GLU A 63 -7.59 3.34 -29.73
CA GLU A 63 -6.92 4.14 -28.69
C GLU A 63 -7.09 3.50 -27.32
N ASP A 64 -8.31 3.14 -26.93
CA ASP A 64 -8.60 2.43 -25.67
C ASP A 64 -7.84 1.10 -25.57
N TRP A 65 -7.76 0.34 -26.66
CA TRP A 65 -6.96 -0.89 -26.70
C TRP A 65 -5.47 -0.60 -26.52
N ARG A 66 -4.93 0.41 -27.22
CA ARG A 66 -3.53 0.82 -27.12
C ARG A 66 -3.18 1.26 -25.70
N GLU A 67 -4.03 2.06 -25.04
CA GLU A 67 -3.81 2.49 -23.65
C GLU A 67 -3.71 1.27 -22.73
N ARG A 68 -4.65 0.32 -22.84
CA ARG A 68 -4.62 -0.93 -22.05
C ARG A 68 -3.41 -1.80 -22.34
N ALA A 69 -2.96 -1.89 -23.60
CA ALA A 69 -1.77 -2.64 -23.96
C ALA A 69 -0.51 -2.03 -23.34
N ILE A 70 -0.38 -0.69 -23.35
CA ILE A 70 0.73 0.02 -22.70
C ILE A 70 0.73 -0.27 -21.19
N VAL A 71 -0.43 -0.22 -20.54
CA VAL A 71 -0.58 -0.53 -19.12
C VAL A 71 -0.20 -1.98 -18.83
N ALA A 72 -0.68 -2.95 -19.63
CA ALA A 72 -0.36 -4.37 -19.45
C ALA A 72 1.15 -4.67 -19.63
N VAL A 73 1.82 -3.99 -20.57
CA VAL A 73 3.27 -4.12 -20.75
C VAL A 73 4.02 -3.52 -19.56
N ASP A 74 3.63 -2.35 -19.06
CA ASP A 74 4.18 -1.76 -17.84
C ASP A 74 3.92 -2.65 -16.60
N GLU A 75 2.76 -3.30 -16.52
CA GLU A 75 2.42 -4.30 -15.48
C GLU A 75 3.32 -5.51 -15.48
N SER A 76 3.77 -5.96 -16.66
CA SER A 76 4.66 -7.11 -16.78
C SER A 76 6.06 -6.86 -16.18
N GLY A 77 6.47 -5.59 -16.02
CA GLY A 77 7.80 -5.22 -15.54
C GLY A 77 8.95 -5.60 -16.47
N THR A 78 8.66 -6.03 -17.70
CA THR A 78 9.66 -6.55 -18.65
C THR A 78 10.40 -5.45 -19.42
N VAL A 79 9.83 -4.25 -19.49
CA VAL A 79 10.34 -3.12 -20.28
C VAL A 79 10.43 -1.87 -19.41
N ASP A 80 11.50 -1.09 -19.54
CA ASP A 80 11.62 0.18 -18.86
C ASP A 80 10.67 1.25 -19.44
N ARG A 81 10.20 2.20 -18.61
CA ARG A 81 9.23 3.23 -19.03
C ARG A 81 9.77 4.20 -20.08
N SER A 82 11.09 4.32 -20.22
CA SER A 82 11.70 5.14 -21.27
C SER A 82 11.55 4.47 -22.64
N ALA A 83 11.90 3.19 -22.74
CA ALA A 83 11.71 2.34 -23.90
C ALA A 83 10.23 2.17 -24.24
N LEU A 84 9.36 2.02 -23.23
CA LEU A 84 7.91 1.99 -23.41
C LEU A 84 7.38 3.31 -23.98
N GLY A 85 7.87 4.46 -23.49
CA GLY A 85 7.51 5.77 -24.03
C GLY A 85 7.92 5.95 -25.49
N ILE A 86 9.13 5.50 -25.85
CA ILE A 86 9.61 5.51 -27.24
C ILE A 86 8.73 4.61 -28.12
N ALA A 87 8.48 3.37 -27.71
CA ALA A 87 7.65 2.43 -28.46
C ALA A 87 6.21 2.91 -28.62
N ALA A 88 5.65 3.54 -27.57
CA ALA A 88 4.34 4.13 -27.59
C ALA A 88 4.30 5.47 -28.37
N SER A 89 5.42 6.01 -28.86
CA SER A 89 5.49 7.37 -29.43
C SER A 89 4.89 8.43 -28.49
N MET A 90 5.12 8.28 -27.18
CA MET A 90 4.63 9.18 -26.15
C MET A 90 5.80 9.84 -25.42
N GLY A 91 5.75 11.16 -25.26
CA GLY A 91 6.65 11.86 -24.36
C GLY A 91 6.39 11.46 -22.90
N ALA A 92 7.41 11.56 -22.05
CA ALA A 92 7.37 11.10 -20.66
C ALA A 92 6.15 11.60 -19.88
N ALA A 93 5.79 12.89 -20.01
CA ALA A 93 4.61 13.46 -19.33
C ALA A 93 3.30 12.75 -19.72
N LYS A 94 3.06 12.55 -21.02
CA LYS A 94 1.85 11.88 -21.53
C LYS A 94 1.77 10.42 -21.11
N LEU A 95 2.92 9.72 -21.09
CA LEU A 95 2.98 8.34 -20.62
C LEU A 95 2.62 8.28 -19.13
N TYR A 96 3.17 9.17 -18.30
CA TYR A 96 2.87 9.18 -16.87
C TYR A 96 1.41 9.53 -16.57
N ASP A 97 0.85 10.51 -17.26
CA ASP A 97 -0.57 10.87 -17.11
C ASP A 97 -1.50 9.69 -17.48
N LEU A 98 -1.17 8.96 -18.55
CA LEU A 98 -1.89 7.74 -18.95
C LEU A 98 -1.78 6.66 -17.87
N LEU A 99 -0.56 6.36 -17.41
CA LEU A 99 -0.33 5.34 -16.39
C LEU A 99 -1.07 5.70 -15.08
N GLU A 100 -1.03 6.96 -14.66
CA GLU A 100 -1.71 7.44 -13.45
C GLU A 100 -3.23 7.33 -13.54
N ARG A 101 -3.84 7.65 -14.70
CA ARG A 101 -5.27 7.41 -14.95
C ARG A 101 -5.68 5.95 -14.77
N HIS A 102 -4.76 5.03 -15.03
CA HIS A 102 -4.95 3.59 -14.88
C HIS A 102 -4.42 3.03 -13.54
N GLY A 103 -4.19 3.90 -12.54
CA GLY A 103 -3.75 3.48 -11.21
C GLY A 103 -2.28 3.04 -11.11
N ARG A 104 -1.47 3.37 -12.12
CA ARG A 104 -0.03 3.10 -12.18
C ARG A 104 0.72 4.42 -11.88
N PRO A 105 1.07 4.73 -10.62
CA PRO A 105 1.65 6.03 -10.27
C PRO A 105 2.96 6.31 -11.04
N ARG A 106 3.22 7.60 -11.27
CA ARG A 106 4.44 8.12 -11.93
C ARG A 106 5.72 7.61 -11.28
N ASN A 107 5.69 7.48 -9.97
CA ASN A 107 6.61 6.67 -9.20
C ASN A 107 5.90 5.36 -8.89
N GLN A 108 5.99 4.38 -9.79
CA GLN A 108 5.87 3.01 -9.32
C GLN A 108 6.95 2.86 -8.26
N THR A 109 6.53 2.52 -7.06
CA THR A 109 7.39 2.11 -5.96
C THR A 109 8.20 0.88 -6.41
N ARG A 110 9.28 1.11 -7.17
CA ARG A 110 10.58 0.73 -6.61
C ARG A 110 10.58 1.45 -5.28
N LEU A 111 10.24 0.71 -4.22
CA LEU A 111 10.53 1.13 -2.86
C LEU A 111 11.88 1.85 -2.93
N THR A 112 11.96 3.08 -2.44
CA THR A 112 13.23 3.80 -2.39
C THR A 112 14.25 2.89 -1.69
N GLN A 113 15.56 3.11 -1.89
CA GLN A 113 16.56 2.31 -1.17
C GLN A 113 16.33 2.31 0.36
N VAL A 114 15.70 3.36 0.89
CA VAL A 114 15.27 3.44 2.29
C VAL A 114 14.08 2.53 2.55
N GLU A 115 13.00 2.59 1.75
CA GLU A 115 11.80 1.77 1.93
C GLU A 115 12.07 0.26 1.71
N VAL A 116 12.95 -0.12 0.76
CA VAL A 116 13.38 -1.53 0.57
C VAL A 116 14.09 -2.02 1.82
N LEU A 117 15.03 -1.20 2.31
CA LEU A 117 15.79 -1.56 3.48
C LEU A 117 14.90 -1.57 4.73
N GLU A 118 13.96 -0.63 4.87
CA GLU A 118 12.96 -0.56 5.93
C GLU A 118 12.14 -1.85 5.99
N SER A 119 11.48 -2.22 4.89
CA SER A 119 10.69 -3.46 4.80
C SER A 119 11.52 -4.70 5.15
N ARG A 120 12.80 -4.70 4.78
CA ARG A 120 13.70 -5.81 5.06
C ARG A 120 14.16 -5.85 6.52
N VAL A 121 14.48 -4.71 7.13
CA VAL A 121 14.89 -4.67 8.54
C VAL A 121 13.72 -4.96 9.46
N THR A 122 12.50 -4.51 9.15
CA THR A 122 11.32 -4.79 9.98
C THR A 122 10.82 -6.23 9.86
N GLY A 123 11.11 -6.90 8.74
CA GLY A 123 10.77 -8.30 8.51
C GLY A 123 11.80 -9.32 9.01
N GLU A 124 12.98 -8.88 9.49
CA GLU A 124 14.03 -9.77 9.98
C GLU A 124 14.63 -9.34 11.31
N ASP A 125 14.66 -10.29 12.24
CA ASP A 125 15.38 -10.11 13.49
C ASP A 125 16.90 -10.01 13.26
N GLY A 126 17.54 -9.25 14.15
CA GLY A 126 18.98 -9.17 14.28
C GLY A 126 19.57 -7.82 13.93
N GLU A 127 20.90 -7.78 13.96
CA GLU A 127 21.64 -6.55 13.89
C GLU A 127 21.99 -6.17 12.45
N TRP A 128 22.03 -4.86 12.22
CA TRP A 128 22.26 -4.24 10.93
C TRP A 128 23.51 -3.36 10.99
N ASP A 129 24.54 -3.75 10.25
CA ASP A 129 25.72 -2.93 10.01
C ASP A 129 25.82 -2.58 8.51
N SER A 130 26.78 -1.73 8.14
CA SER A 130 26.92 -1.30 6.75
C SER A 130 27.25 -2.45 5.80
N ALA A 131 27.95 -3.50 6.27
CA ALA A 131 28.29 -4.65 5.45
C ALA A 131 27.05 -5.51 5.11
N ARG A 132 26.18 -5.77 6.11
CA ARG A 132 24.91 -6.47 5.90
C ARG A 132 23.99 -5.69 4.95
N VAL A 133 23.94 -4.37 5.08
CA VAL A 133 23.17 -3.50 4.19
C VAL A 133 23.69 -3.58 2.75
N VAL A 134 25.01 -3.49 2.53
CA VAL A 134 25.59 -3.65 1.18
C VAL A 134 25.23 -5.01 0.58
N ALA A 135 25.41 -6.10 1.34
CA ALA A 135 25.07 -7.44 0.86
C ALA A 135 23.59 -7.59 0.50
N THR A 136 22.70 -7.02 1.33
CA THR A 136 21.25 -7.05 1.15
C THR A 136 20.82 -6.22 -0.06
N MET A 137 21.37 -5.03 -0.24
CA MET A 137 21.00 -4.16 -1.35
C MET A 137 21.52 -4.72 -2.68
N ASN A 138 22.73 -5.29 -2.70
CA ASN A 138 23.29 -5.95 -3.87
C ASN A 138 22.46 -7.18 -4.29
N SER A 139 21.89 -7.95 -3.35
CA SER A 139 21.02 -9.09 -3.70
C SER A 139 19.72 -8.66 -4.37
N TYR A 140 19.27 -7.42 -4.13
CA TYR A 140 18.16 -6.78 -4.81
C TYR A 140 18.56 -6.04 -6.10
N GLY A 141 19.82 -6.19 -6.56
CA GLY A 141 20.34 -5.54 -7.76
C GLY A 141 20.72 -4.06 -7.58
N TRP A 142 20.79 -3.57 -6.35
CA TRP A 142 21.25 -2.21 -6.04
C TRP A 142 22.72 -2.21 -5.66
N GLU A 143 23.58 -1.88 -6.62
CA GLU A 143 25.01 -1.66 -6.34
C GLU A 143 25.19 -0.40 -5.47
N ILE A 144 25.51 -0.61 -4.20
CA ILE A 144 25.78 0.48 -3.25
C ILE A 144 27.14 0.30 -2.56
N ASP A 145 27.77 1.42 -2.23
CA ASP A 145 28.99 1.43 -1.43
C ASP A 145 28.69 1.52 0.08
N ASP A 146 29.71 1.29 0.88
CA ASP A 146 29.65 1.34 2.34
C ASP A 146 29.29 2.75 2.88
N LYS A 147 29.61 3.82 2.13
CA LYS A 147 29.21 5.19 2.46
C LYS A 147 27.69 5.35 2.33
N ARG A 148 27.11 4.86 1.24
CA ARG A 148 25.67 4.87 0.98
C ARG A 148 24.92 4.00 1.97
N ALA A 149 25.44 2.81 2.28
CA ALA A 149 24.87 1.93 3.29
C ALA A 149 24.76 2.61 4.68
N ARG A 150 25.81 3.32 5.12
CA ARG A 150 25.74 4.11 6.36
C ARG A 150 24.73 5.25 6.31
N ALA A 151 24.55 5.88 5.14
CA ALA A 151 23.54 6.92 4.97
C ALA A 151 22.12 6.36 5.09
N LEU A 152 21.87 5.16 4.55
CA LEU A 152 20.58 4.48 4.68
C LEU A 152 20.29 4.10 6.14
N LEU A 153 21.28 3.55 6.87
CA LEU A 153 21.13 3.25 8.30
C LEU A 153 20.83 4.49 9.14
N ARG A 154 21.48 5.64 8.84
CA ARG A 154 21.19 6.91 9.51
C ARG A 154 19.78 7.40 9.19
N ALA A 155 19.35 7.33 7.94
CA ALA A 155 18.01 7.72 7.55
C ALA A 155 16.95 6.89 8.30
N LEU A 156 17.11 5.56 8.36
CA LEU A 156 16.22 4.69 9.13
C LEU A 156 16.27 4.97 10.64
N SER A 157 17.42 5.43 11.16
CA SER A 157 17.54 5.81 12.56
C SER A 157 16.92 7.17 12.88
N GLU A 158 17.04 8.14 11.98
CA GLU A 158 16.32 9.43 12.04
C GLU A 158 14.81 9.22 11.92
N GLN A 159 14.40 8.21 11.14
CA GLN A 159 13.04 7.73 11.07
C GLN A 159 12.64 6.85 12.24
N GLU A 160 13.48 6.63 13.26
CA GLU A 160 13.22 5.75 14.42
C GLU A 160 12.77 4.31 14.07
N VAL A 161 13.12 3.81 12.87
CA VAL A 161 12.98 2.39 12.50
C VAL A 161 14.10 1.57 13.14
N LEU A 162 15.30 2.15 13.16
CA LEU A 162 16.49 1.56 13.74
C LEU A 162 17.02 2.39 14.92
N GLU A 163 17.49 1.72 15.96
CA GLU A 163 18.28 2.36 17.00
C GLU A 163 19.73 1.88 16.96
N LYS A 164 20.65 2.81 17.23
CA LYS A 164 22.08 2.50 17.28
C LYS A 164 22.41 1.80 18.58
N ILE A 165 23.05 0.63 18.50
CA ILE A 165 23.49 -0.12 19.68
C ILE A 165 24.72 0.59 20.28
N PRO A 166 24.66 1.06 21.55
CA PRO A 166 25.79 1.71 22.19
C PRO A 166 26.93 0.70 22.45
N ASN A 167 28.18 1.20 22.43
CA ASN A 167 29.39 0.46 22.83
C ASN A 167 29.75 -0.81 22.03
N ARG A 168 29.16 -1.05 20.85
CA ARG A 168 29.71 -2.00 19.89
C ARG A 168 30.91 -1.38 19.17
N GLY A 169 32.11 -1.79 19.55
CA GLY A 169 33.38 -1.18 19.15
C GLY A 169 33.54 -0.94 17.64
N GLY A 170 34.11 0.21 17.29
CA GLY A 170 34.64 0.57 15.97
C GLY A 170 33.65 0.73 14.79
N ARG A 171 32.51 0.01 14.79
CA ARG A 171 31.52 0.00 13.71
C ARG A 171 30.14 0.38 14.25
N ALA A 172 29.43 1.24 13.51
CA ALA A 172 28.05 1.58 13.84
C ALA A 172 27.14 0.39 13.51
N VAL A 173 26.57 -0.23 14.55
CA VAL A 173 25.63 -1.33 14.46
C VAL A 173 24.28 -0.83 14.95
N TYR A 174 23.22 -1.26 14.26
CA TYR A 174 21.84 -0.87 14.50
C TYR A 174 20.99 -2.10 14.77
N GLN A 175 19.90 -1.93 15.48
CA GLN A 175 18.85 -2.94 15.63
C GLN A 175 17.50 -2.31 15.35
N VAL A 176 16.52 -3.12 14.94
CA VAL A 176 15.13 -2.68 14.82
C VAL A 176 14.67 -2.17 16.17
N VAL A 177 14.03 -1.00 16.19
CA VAL A 177 13.40 -0.50 17.40
C VAL A 177 12.30 -1.49 17.78
N SER A 178 12.40 -2.11 18.95
CA SER A 178 11.37 -3.01 19.45
C SER A 178 9.99 -2.34 19.36
N PRO A 179 8.94 -3.07 18.95
CA PRO A 179 7.58 -2.55 18.93
C PRO A 179 7.26 -1.82 20.23
N ARG A 180 6.74 -0.59 20.13
CA ARG A 180 6.36 0.16 21.32
C ARG A 180 5.07 -0.41 21.87
N ASP A 181 4.97 -0.40 23.19
CA ASP A 181 3.78 -0.80 23.91
C ASP A 181 2.96 0.42 24.30
N TRP A 182 1.77 0.53 23.72
CA TRP A 182 0.82 1.60 23.99
C TRP A 182 -0.32 1.07 24.84
N LEU A 183 -0.60 1.73 25.96
CA LEU A 183 -1.81 1.50 26.74
C LEU A 183 -2.92 2.41 26.18
N TYR A 184 -4.01 1.81 25.68
CA TYR A 184 -5.16 2.52 25.14
C TYR A 184 -6.36 2.34 26.06
N CYS A 185 -6.80 3.43 26.70
CA CYS A 185 -7.96 3.41 27.57
C CYS A 185 -9.26 3.56 26.76
N LEU A 186 -10.12 2.55 26.85
CA LEU A 186 -11.52 2.60 26.49
C LEU A 186 -12.37 2.72 27.75
N ASP A 187 -13.36 3.60 27.74
CA ASP A 187 -14.43 3.62 28.73
C ASP A 187 -15.66 2.89 28.16
N PRO A 188 -16.00 1.68 28.65
CA PRO A 188 -17.12 0.90 28.13
C PRO A 188 -18.48 1.62 28.19
N GLU A 189 -18.63 2.62 29.06
CA GLU A 189 -19.87 3.39 29.23
C GLU A 189 -19.94 4.62 28.31
N ARG A 190 -18.80 5.11 27.83
CA ARG A 190 -18.70 6.37 27.07
C ARG A 190 -18.22 6.18 25.64
N ASP A 191 -17.32 5.24 25.41
CA ASP A 191 -16.73 4.97 24.11
C ASP A 191 -17.48 3.85 23.38
N THR A 192 -17.65 4.02 22.07
CA THR A 192 -18.27 3.03 21.20
C THR A 192 -17.26 2.45 20.20
N ILE A 193 -17.48 1.21 19.81
CA ILE A 193 -16.74 0.49 18.76
C ILE A 193 -17.73 -0.17 17.80
N GLU A 194 -17.61 0.14 16.51
CA GLU A 194 -18.57 -0.28 15.46
C GLU A 194 -20.03 -0.07 15.87
N ASN A 195 -20.38 1.16 16.28
CA ASN A 195 -21.75 1.54 16.68
C ASN A 195 -22.33 0.79 17.91
N GLY A 196 -21.49 0.19 18.75
CA GLY A 196 -21.93 -0.42 20.01
C GLY A 196 -20.98 -0.15 21.18
N PRO A 197 -21.35 -0.55 22.41
CA PRO A 197 -20.54 -0.26 23.60
C PRO A 197 -19.21 -1.01 23.56
N SER A 198 -18.13 -0.34 23.96
CA SER A 198 -16.76 -0.87 23.91
C SER A 198 -16.44 -1.83 25.07
N THR A 199 -17.31 -2.81 25.34
CA THR A 199 -17.11 -3.79 26.42
C THR A 199 -16.03 -4.82 26.09
N PRO A 200 -15.35 -5.42 27.10
CA PRO A 200 -14.39 -6.49 26.87
C PRO A 200 -14.96 -7.66 26.06
N ALA A 201 -16.22 -8.04 26.33
CA ALA A 201 -16.89 -9.13 25.63
C ALA A 201 -17.12 -8.80 24.14
N ARG A 202 -17.43 -7.55 23.80
CA ARG A 202 -17.60 -7.12 22.41
C ARG A 202 -16.26 -7.13 21.68
N VAL A 203 -15.22 -6.55 22.26
CA VAL A 203 -13.88 -6.53 21.65
C VAL A 203 -13.34 -7.95 21.45
N ALA A 204 -13.55 -8.84 22.43
CA ALA A 204 -13.18 -10.25 22.28
C ALA A 204 -13.96 -11.00 21.19
N ARG A 205 -15.21 -10.57 20.90
CA ARG A 205 -15.99 -11.10 19.78
C ARG A 205 -15.45 -10.59 18.44
N LEU A 206 -15.17 -9.29 18.33
CA LEU A 206 -14.57 -8.69 17.13
C LEU A 206 -13.24 -9.37 16.76
N ALA A 207 -12.39 -9.63 17.74
CA ALA A 207 -11.12 -10.34 17.55
C ALA A 207 -11.30 -11.78 17.01
N ARG A 208 -12.49 -12.39 17.14
CA ARG A 208 -12.78 -13.74 16.62
C ARG A 208 -13.40 -13.72 15.23
N GLU A 209 -14.10 -12.65 14.89
CA GLU A 209 -14.82 -12.48 13.62
C GLU A 209 -13.89 -12.15 12.45
N ASP A 210 -12.60 -11.88 12.73
CA ASP A 210 -11.55 -11.60 11.74
C ASP A 210 -11.94 -10.45 10.80
N SER A 211 -12.53 -9.41 11.38
CA SER A 211 -13.13 -8.27 10.67
C SER A 211 -12.11 -7.32 10.02
N GLY A 212 -10.82 -7.68 10.01
CA GLY A 212 -9.73 -6.81 9.57
C GLY A 212 -9.40 -5.67 10.56
N PRO A 213 -8.66 -4.64 10.11
CA PRO A 213 -8.30 -3.51 10.94
C PRO A 213 -9.53 -2.75 11.42
N THR A 214 -9.55 -2.42 12.71
CA THR A 214 -10.56 -1.54 13.31
C THR A 214 -10.01 -0.12 13.40
N GLU A 215 -10.87 0.87 13.20
CA GLU A 215 -10.52 2.29 13.36
C GLU A 215 -10.61 2.73 14.83
N TRP A 216 -9.56 3.37 15.32
CA TRP A 216 -9.41 3.80 16.71
C TRP A 216 -9.13 5.31 16.78
N TRP A 217 -9.46 5.94 17.91
CA TRP A 217 -9.57 7.38 18.01
C TRP A 217 -8.68 7.97 19.11
N LEU A 218 -7.94 9.04 18.81
CA LEU A 218 -7.00 9.68 19.73
C LEU A 218 -7.31 11.16 19.95
N GLY A 219 -7.27 11.60 21.22
CA GLY A 219 -7.46 13.00 21.60
C GLY A 219 -6.27 13.91 21.28
N LYS A 220 -5.09 13.34 21.01
CA LYS A 220 -3.85 14.05 20.72
C LYS A 220 -3.01 13.23 19.73
N PRO A 221 -2.13 13.86 18.93
CA PRO A 221 -1.28 13.13 18.01
C PRO A 221 -0.19 12.36 18.77
N LEU A 222 -0.21 11.04 18.69
CA LEU A 222 0.88 10.19 19.19
C LEU A 222 1.92 10.02 18.09
N LYS A 223 2.78 11.04 17.91
CA LYS A 223 3.76 11.11 16.80
C LYS A 223 4.75 9.93 16.72
N ARG A 224 4.88 9.14 17.80
CA ARG A 224 5.81 8.00 17.89
C ARG A 224 5.13 6.65 17.62
N MET A 225 3.81 6.63 17.46
CA MET A 225 3.05 5.40 17.20
C MET A 225 3.16 5.02 15.72
N ARG A 226 3.48 3.76 15.44
CA ARG A 226 3.80 3.24 14.09
C ARG A 226 3.16 1.89 13.82
N ASP A 227 3.11 1.52 12.55
CA ASP A 227 2.75 0.16 12.14
C ASP A 227 3.67 -0.86 12.84
N GLY A 228 3.08 -1.95 13.32
CA GLY A 228 3.74 -2.98 14.11
C GLY A 228 3.81 -2.72 15.63
N ASP A 229 3.50 -1.51 16.11
CA ASP A 229 3.40 -1.25 17.55
C ASP A 229 2.27 -2.06 18.20
N ARG A 230 2.41 -2.35 19.50
CA ARG A 230 1.43 -3.12 20.28
C ARG A 230 0.49 -2.20 21.04
N LEU A 231 -0.81 -2.39 20.86
CA LEU A 231 -1.86 -1.65 21.54
C LEU A 231 -2.52 -2.54 22.60
N TRP A 232 -2.24 -2.28 23.87
CA TRP A 232 -2.85 -2.94 25.02
C TRP A 232 -4.11 -2.18 25.44
N ILE A 233 -5.26 -2.84 25.36
CA ILE A 233 -6.55 -2.19 25.55
C ILE A 233 -6.97 -2.32 27.01
N TYR A 234 -6.93 -1.20 27.71
CA TYR A 234 -7.43 -1.04 29.07
C TYR A 234 -8.89 -0.60 29.05
N PHE A 235 -9.76 -1.39 29.68
CA PHE A 235 -11.16 -1.06 29.88
C PHE A 235 -11.31 -0.37 31.23
N GLY A 236 -11.62 0.92 31.20
CA GLY A 236 -11.82 1.78 32.36
C GLY A 236 -13.20 1.60 33.01
N GLY A 237 -13.55 2.53 33.89
CA GLY A 237 -14.80 2.48 34.66
C GLY A 237 -14.83 1.28 35.60
N VAL A 238 -15.95 0.53 35.58
CA VAL A 238 -16.17 -0.64 36.44
C VAL A 238 -15.33 -1.87 36.06
N GLU A 239 -14.75 -1.89 34.85
CA GLU A 239 -13.96 -3.03 34.38
C GLU A 239 -12.55 -3.05 34.96
N GLY A 240 -11.87 -1.89 34.95
CA GLY A 240 -10.57 -1.66 35.58
C GLY A 240 -9.47 -2.65 35.17
N LYS A 241 -9.34 -3.00 33.89
CA LYS A 241 -8.44 -4.10 33.46
C LYS A 241 -8.00 -4.03 32.00
N ILE A 242 -6.84 -4.61 31.69
CA ILE A 242 -6.40 -4.91 30.33
C ILE A 242 -6.95 -6.29 29.94
N ALA A 243 -7.74 -6.35 28.88
CA ALA A 243 -8.41 -7.59 28.44
C ALA A 243 -8.30 -7.88 26.94
N ALA A 244 -7.64 -7.01 26.17
CA ALA A 244 -7.44 -7.19 24.74
C ALA A 244 -6.12 -6.56 24.27
N MET A 245 -5.66 -7.01 23.11
CA MET A 245 -4.44 -6.53 22.46
C MET A 245 -4.72 -6.38 20.95
N ALA A 246 -4.16 -5.34 20.34
CA ALA A 246 -4.16 -5.13 18.90
C ALA A 246 -2.75 -4.78 18.40
N HIS A 247 -2.52 -4.96 17.10
CA HIS A 247 -1.34 -4.49 16.38
C HIS A 247 -1.71 -3.25 15.59
N VAL A 248 -0.97 -2.15 15.80
CA VAL A 248 -1.16 -0.93 15.02
C VAL A 248 -0.80 -1.21 13.55
N LYS A 249 -1.63 -0.72 12.62
CA LYS A 249 -1.47 -0.90 11.17
C LYS A 249 -1.16 0.40 10.42
N SER A 250 -1.36 1.53 11.07
CA SER A 250 -1.10 2.84 10.48
C SER A 250 -0.69 3.84 11.56
N SER A 251 0.19 4.78 11.24
CA SER A 251 0.45 5.93 12.11
C SER A 251 -0.79 6.82 12.29
N PRO A 252 -0.93 7.51 13.43
CA PRO A 252 -2.03 8.43 13.67
C PRO A 252 -2.15 9.52 12.61
N ARG A 253 -3.37 9.71 12.10
CA ARG A 253 -3.72 10.69 11.05
C ARG A 253 -4.85 11.62 11.53
N PRO A 254 -4.98 12.84 10.97
CA PRO A 254 -6.11 13.71 11.27
C PRO A 254 -7.43 13.03 10.91
N ALA A 255 -8.38 13.04 11.84
CA ALA A 255 -9.72 12.51 11.63
C ALA A 255 -10.55 13.41 10.69
N PRO A 256 -11.56 12.87 10.00
CA PRO A 256 -12.54 13.66 9.25
C PRO A 256 -13.21 14.76 10.11
N ILE A 257 -13.57 15.87 9.46
CA ILE A 257 -14.28 16.98 10.11
C ILE A 257 -15.59 16.47 10.70
N GLY A 258 -15.82 16.76 11.99
CA GLY A 258 -17.03 16.34 12.74
C GLY A 258 -16.85 15.07 13.59
N SER A 259 -15.67 14.45 13.55
CA SER A 259 -15.34 13.30 14.39
C SER A 259 -15.26 13.63 15.88
N GLN A 260 -15.53 12.66 16.75
CA GLN A 260 -15.49 12.84 18.21
C GLN A 260 -14.10 13.18 18.74
N LYS A 261 -13.05 12.63 18.11
CA LYS A 261 -11.65 12.92 18.44
C LYS A 261 -10.90 13.41 17.19
N PRO A 262 -9.89 14.27 17.34
CA PRO A 262 -9.21 14.92 16.21
C PRO A 262 -8.24 14.03 15.43
N TYR A 263 -7.92 12.83 15.92
CA TYR A 263 -7.02 11.88 15.24
C TYR A 263 -7.59 10.48 15.26
N GLU A 264 -7.24 9.71 14.24
CA GLU A 264 -7.60 8.29 14.09
C GLU A 264 -6.37 7.46 13.68
N PHE A 265 -6.46 6.14 13.85
CA PHE A 265 -5.48 5.17 13.35
C PHE A 265 -6.13 3.79 13.23
N ASP A 266 -5.57 2.94 12.39
CA ASP A 266 -6.01 1.57 12.23
C ASP A 266 -5.20 0.63 13.11
N ALA A 267 -5.88 -0.30 13.79
CA ALA A 267 -5.23 -1.40 14.49
C ALA A 267 -6.07 -2.69 14.39
N GLU A 268 -5.39 -3.80 14.24
CA GLU A 268 -5.99 -5.13 14.08
C GLU A 268 -5.91 -5.91 15.39
N LEU A 269 -7.04 -6.41 15.88
CA LEU A 269 -7.10 -7.15 17.14
C LEU A 269 -6.36 -8.49 17.02
N ASP A 270 -5.44 -8.75 17.96
CA ASP A 270 -4.78 -10.05 18.04
C ASP A 270 -5.71 -11.07 18.67
N ARG A 271 -6.21 -12.00 17.85
CA ARG A 271 -7.15 -13.04 18.29
C ARG A 271 -6.63 -13.89 19.44
N LYS A 272 -5.36 -14.30 19.39
CA LYS A 272 -4.77 -15.22 20.37
C LYS A 272 -4.54 -14.51 21.69
N ALA A 273 -3.87 -13.37 21.66
CA ALA A 273 -3.59 -12.55 22.83
C ALA A 273 -4.89 -12.06 23.49
N THR A 274 -5.84 -11.56 22.70
CA THR A 274 -7.15 -11.10 23.21
C THR A 274 -7.94 -12.25 23.85
N THR A 275 -7.91 -13.46 23.27
CA THR A 275 -8.57 -14.62 23.87
C THR A 275 -7.94 -15.02 25.21
N ALA A 276 -6.62 -14.93 25.33
CA ALA A 276 -5.90 -15.23 26.56
C ALA A 276 -6.18 -14.17 27.65
N LEU A 277 -6.06 -12.89 27.30
CA LEU A 277 -6.36 -11.76 28.18
C LEU A 277 -7.83 -11.71 28.63
N SER A 278 -8.76 -12.14 27.76
CA SER A 278 -10.18 -12.25 28.16
C SER A 278 -10.42 -13.26 29.27
N LYS A 279 -9.61 -14.34 29.33
CA LYS A 279 -9.69 -15.36 30.39
C LYS A 279 -8.92 -14.95 31.64
N SER A 280 -7.80 -14.27 31.46
CA SER A 280 -6.90 -13.88 32.54
C SER A 280 -6.43 -12.43 32.35
N PRO A 281 -7.31 -11.44 32.56
CA PRO A 281 -6.97 -10.04 32.34
C PRO A 281 -5.94 -9.54 33.37
N VAL A 282 -5.21 -8.48 33.02
CA VAL A 282 -4.38 -7.74 33.97
C VAL A 282 -5.23 -6.68 34.64
N ARG A 283 -5.42 -6.77 35.95
CA ARG A 283 -6.27 -5.81 36.67
C ARG A 283 -5.50 -4.57 37.09
N LEU A 284 -6.21 -3.46 37.27
CA LEU A 284 -5.62 -2.18 37.68
C LEU A 284 -4.79 -2.30 38.96
N GLU A 285 -5.20 -3.13 39.93
CA GLU A 285 -4.47 -3.36 41.17
C GLU A 285 -3.11 -4.07 40.98
N GLU A 286 -2.94 -4.81 39.88
CA GLU A 286 -1.70 -5.49 39.53
C GLU A 286 -0.73 -4.58 38.75
N MET A 287 -1.24 -3.46 38.22
CA MET A 287 -0.47 -2.54 37.39
C MET A 287 0.34 -1.55 38.23
N ASP A 288 1.57 -1.28 37.80
CA ASP A 288 2.39 -0.17 38.27
C ASP A 288 1.84 1.18 37.80
N GLN A 289 1.26 1.23 36.59
CA GLN A 289 0.54 2.38 36.08
C GLN A 289 -0.88 2.50 36.68
N ARG A 290 -0.96 2.94 37.93
CA ARG A 290 -2.19 3.02 38.75
C ARG A 290 -3.26 4.02 38.29
N HIS A 291 -2.93 4.91 37.35
CA HIS A 291 -3.87 5.90 36.82
C HIS A 291 -3.82 5.97 35.28
N PRO A 292 -4.28 4.92 34.57
CA PRO A 292 -4.35 4.93 33.10
C PRO A 292 -5.28 6.06 32.62
N GLN A 293 -4.78 6.94 31.77
CA GLN A 293 -5.56 8.01 31.16
C GLN A 293 -5.25 8.13 29.67
N ALA A 294 -6.31 8.23 28.86
CA ALA A 294 -6.23 8.34 27.40
C ALA A 294 -5.36 7.22 26.77
N CYS A 295 -4.52 7.56 25.79
CA CYS A 295 -3.55 6.64 25.23
C CYS A 295 -2.12 7.17 25.44
N GLY A 296 -1.20 6.27 25.81
CA GLY A 296 0.21 6.60 26.07
C GLY A 296 1.09 5.35 26.19
N GLU A 297 2.40 5.54 26.32
CA GLU A 297 3.35 4.43 26.47
C GLU A 297 3.11 3.68 27.78
N MET A 298 3.05 2.36 27.68
CA MET A 298 2.86 1.45 28.81
C MET A 298 4.16 1.22 29.55
N ARG A 299 4.11 1.12 30.88
CA ARG A 299 5.31 0.85 31.68
C ARG A 299 5.83 -0.56 31.41
N ALA A 300 7.16 -0.70 31.32
CA ALA A 300 7.81 -1.98 31.03
C ALA A 300 7.44 -3.13 31.99
N ALA A 301 7.18 -2.82 33.27
CA ALA A 301 6.72 -3.82 34.24
C ALA A 301 5.32 -4.35 33.90
N ASP A 302 4.41 -3.45 33.50
CA ASP A 302 3.05 -3.81 33.11
C ASP A 302 3.05 -4.58 31.80
N VAL A 303 3.92 -4.22 30.84
CA VAL A 303 4.09 -4.94 29.56
C VAL A 303 4.43 -6.40 29.82
N LYS A 304 5.45 -6.67 30.65
CA LYS A 304 5.85 -8.04 30.99
C LYS A 304 4.70 -8.85 31.61
N LEU A 305 3.93 -8.19 32.48
CA LEU A 305 2.76 -8.82 33.08
C LEU A 305 1.69 -9.14 32.02
N ALA A 306 1.40 -8.20 31.12
CA ALA A 306 0.43 -8.38 30.06
C ALA A 306 0.85 -9.43 29.03
N GLU A 307 2.13 -9.48 28.64
CA GLU A 307 2.72 -10.52 27.78
C GLU A 307 2.53 -11.91 28.38
N ALA A 308 2.86 -12.07 29.67
CA ALA A 308 2.69 -13.33 30.38
C ALA A 308 1.22 -13.80 30.40
N ARG A 309 0.25 -12.87 30.49
CA ARG A 309 -1.18 -13.20 30.42
C ARG A 309 -1.69 -13.43 28.99
N ALA A 310 -1.04 -12.82 28.00
CA ALA A 310 -1.36 -12.93 26.58
C ALA A 310 -0.78 -14.19 25.92
N ASN A 311 0.16 -14.88 26.59
CA ASN A 311 0.97 -15.98 26.04
C ASN A 311 1.87 -15.54 24.88
N LEU A 312 2.57 -14.42 25.07
CA LEU A 312 3.59 -13.89 24.17
C LEU A 312 5.00 -14.15 24.72
#